data_AF-A0A316AQ43-F1
#
_entry.id   AF-A0A316AQ43-F1
#
_cell.length_a   1.000
_cell.length_b   1.000
_cell.length_c   1.000
_cell.angle_alpha   90.00
_cell.angle_beta   90.00
_cell.angle_gamma   90.00
#
_symmetry.space_group_name_H-M   'P 1'
#
loop_
_entity.id
_entity.type
_entity.pdbx_description
1 polymer ?
#
loop_
_entity_poly.entity_id
_entity_poly.type
_entity_poly.pdbx_seq_one_letter_code
_entity_poly.pdbx_strand_id
1 'polypeptide(L)'
;MQRFIGSLLIIAATTGAGVVYGTELQRYLEKLLYIRHIVYMLKGEMEYSNAPLGEVFGRVSMRVKEPYRTWLRAMERQVEAREENGFSKIWNRSIDKYLCELRLKSVHSIQLKELGTFLGQLDGDTSSKTMQLYLNRLELEIEKVREGMAAKKRIGNCLGVMGGIFLVVILI
;
A
#
# COMPACT_ATOMS: atom_id res chain seq x y z
N MET A 1 -3.83 27.15 -39.67
CA MET A 1 -4.62 26.13 -38.94
C MET A 1 -3.79 24.99 -38.38
N GLN A 2 -2.91 24.33 -39.16
CA GLN A 2 -2.10 23.17 -38.69
C GLN A 2 -1.27 23.45 -37.43
N ARG A 3 -0.76 24.68 -37.31
CA ARG A 3 0.01 25.17 -36.15
C ARG A 3 -0.78 25.09 -34.82
N PHE A 4 -2.02 25.58 -34.78
CA PHE A 4 -2.87 25.53 -33.57
C PHE A 4 -3.24 24.11 -33.13
N ILE A 5 -3.43 23.20 -34.09
CA ILE A 5 -3.77 21.80 -33.82
C ILE A 5 -2.58 21.07 -33.20
N GLY A 6 -1.35 21.36 -33.67
CA GLY A 6 -0.12 20.78 -33.12
C GLY A 6 0.15 21.21 -31.66
N SER A 7 -0.02 22.48 -31.34
CA SER A 7 0.15 22.97 -29.97
C SER A 7 -0.91 22.44 -29.01
N LEU A 8 -2.18 22.32 -29.45
CA LEU A 8 -3.24 21.70 -28.64
C LEU A 8 -2.96 20.21 -28.34
N LEU A 9 -2.47 19.46 -29.33
CA LEU A 9 -2.12 18.03 -29.18
C LEU A 9 -1.00 17.80 -28.17
N ILE A 10 0.02 18.66 -28.14
CA ILE A 10 1.15 18.49 -27.23
C ILE A 10 0.78 18.88 -25.79
N ILE A 11 -0.04 19.91 -25.60
CA ILE A 11 -0.59 20.26 -24.28
C ILE A 11 -1.46 19.11 -23.76
N ALA A 12 -2.29 18.52 -24.63
CA ALA A 12 -3.12 17.37 -24.26
C ALA A 12 -2.27 16.13 -23.90
N ALA A 13 -1.21 15.84 -24.65
CA ALA A 13 -0.33 14.70 -24.41
C ALA A 13 0.48 14.84 -23.10
N THR A 14 1.03 16.03 -22.83
CA THR A 14 1.81 16.30 -21.61
C THR A 14 0.92 16.35 -20.37
N THR A 15 -0.27 16.95 -20.47
CA THR A 15 -1.27 16.96 -19.38
C THR A 15 -1.80 15.54 -19.11
N GLY A 16 -2.12 14.77 -20.15
CA GLY A 16 -2.60 13.40 -20.02
C GLY A 16 -1.59 12.47 -19.35
N ALA A 17 -0.31 12.55 -19.73
CA ALA A 17 0.77 11.77 -19.10
C ALA A 17 0.94 12.09 -17.61
N GLY A 18 0.84 13.38 -17.23
CA GLY A 18 0.90 13.81 -15.83
C GLY A 18 -0.27 13.30 -14.98
N VAL A 19 -1.48 13.29 -15.54
CA VAL A 19 -2.68 12.77 -14.86
C VAL A 19 -2.59 11.26 -14.64
N VAL A 20 -2.23 10.50 -15.68
CA VAL A 20 -2.11 9.02 -15.58
C VAL A 20 -1.09 8.64 -14.50
N TYR A 21 0.09 9.27 -14.51
CA TYR A 21 1.13 9.00 -13.51
C TYR A 21 0.70 9.37 -12.07
N GLY A 22 -0.03 10.48 -11.91
CA GLY A 22 -0.61 10.88 -10.63
C GLY A 22 -1.61 9.85 -10.10
N THR A 23 -2.47 9.30 -10.97
CA THR A 23 -3.45 8.29 -10.57
C THR A 23 -2.82 6.98 -10.13
N GLU A 24 -1.72 6.55 -10.74
CA GLU A 24 -1.04 5.32 -10.34
C GLU A 24 -0.38 5.45 -8.96
N LEU A 25 0.27 6.59 -8.68
CA LEU A 25 0.83 6.87 -7.36
C LEU A 25 -0.27 6.97 -6.30
N GLN A 26 -1.40 7.59 -6.62
CA GLN A 26 -2.54 7.69 -5.71
C GLN A 26 -3.14 6.31 -5.40
N ARG A 27 -3.34 5.45 -6.41
CA ARG A 27 -3.77 4.06 -6.19
C ARG A 27 -2.78 3.29 -5.31
N TYR A 28 -1.48 3.52 -5.49
CA TYR A 28 -0.47 2.89 -4.64
C TYR A 28 -0.54 3.38 -3.20
N LEU A 29 -0.72 4.69 -2.98
CA LEU A 29 -0.93 5.26 -1.65
C LEU A 29 -2.16 4.63 -0.97
N GLU A 30 -3.28 4.49 -1.69
CA GLU A 30 -4.50 3.87 -1.17
C GLU A 30 -4.26 2.44 -0.70
N LYS A 31 -3.43 1.65 -1.40
CA LYS A 31 -3.05 0.29 -0.96
C LYS A 31 -2.33 0.32 0.39
N LEU A 32 -1.39 1.25 0.60
CA LEU A 32 -0.65 1.37 1.87
C LEU A 32 -1.54 1.85 3.01
N LEU A 33 -2.40 2.83 2.74
CA LEU A 33 -3.37 3.31 3.72
C LEU A 33 -4.32 2.19 4.15
N TYR A 34 -4.71 1.32 3.21
CA TYR A 34 -5.57 0.19 3.51
C TYR A 34 -4.86 -0.90 4.32
N ILE A 35 -3.60 -1.22 4.00
CA ILE A 35 -2.77 -2.11 4.83
C ILE A 35 -2.64 -1.55 6.24
N ARG A 36 -2.35 -0.25 6.38
CA ARG A 36 -2.29 0.42 7.69
C ARG A 36 -3.59 0.25 8.47
N HIS A 37 -4.73 0.47 7.82
CA HIS A 37 -6.05 0.28 8.43
C HIS A 37 -6.27 -1.15 8.93
N ILE A 38 -5.88 -2.16 8.14
CA ILE A 38 -5.96 -3.57 8.54
C ILE A 38 -5.10 -3.86 9.75
N VAL A 39 -3.85 -3.37 9.77
CA VAL A 39 -2.94 -3.58 10.89
C VAL A 39 -3.46 -2.90 12.17
N TYR A 40 -4.08 -1.71 12.07
CA TYR A 40 -4.77 -1.11 13.21
C TYR A 40 -5.93 -1.98 13.73
N MET A 41 -6.75 -2.54 12.84
CA MET A 41 -7.84 -3.43 13.25
C MET A 41 -7.32 -4.70 13.94
N LEU A 42 -6.27 -5.31 13.39
CA LEU A 42 -5.64 -6.49 14.01
C LEU A 42 -5.07 -6.14 15.39
N LYS A 43 -4.33 -5.04 15.52
CA LYS A 43 -3.80 -4.57 16.80
C LYS A 43 -4.92 -4.36 17.83
N GLY A 44 -5.99 -3.67 17.43
CA GLY A 44 -7.14 -3.43 18.31
C GLY A 44 -7.79 -4.74 18.77
N GLU A 45 -8.06 -5.67 17.86
CA GLU A 45 -8.63 -6.96 18.23
C GLU A 45 -7.69 -7.77 19.15
N MET A 46 -6.38 -7.73 18.93
CA MET A 46 -5.41 -8.41 19.80
C MET A 46 -5.28 -7.77 21.19
N GLU A 47 -5.47 -6.45 21.31
CA GLU A 47 -5.40 -5.72 22.58
C GLU A 47 -6.68 -5.83 23.40
N TYR A 48 -7.84 -5.78 22.73
CA TYR A 48 -9.15 -5.81 23.40
C TYR A 48 -9.71 -7.21 23.60
N SER A 49 -9.25 -8.19 22.82
CA SER A 49 -9.68 -9.58 22.96
C SER A 49 -8.50 -10.47 23.34
N ASN A 50 -8.66 -11.28 24.39
CA ASN A 50 -7.78 -12.42 24.65
C ASN A 50 -8.05 -13.59 23.70
N ALA A 51 -8.53 -13.30 22.48
CA ALA A 51 -8.92 -14.32 21.52
C ALA A 51 -7.67 -14.89 20.82
N PRO A 52 -7.70 -16.18 20.43
CA PRO A 52 -6.67 -16.76 19.59
C PRO A 52 -6.49 -15.99 18.28
N LEU A 53 -5.24 -15.93 17.80
CA LEU A 53 -4.87 -15.16 16.60
C LEU A 53 -5.67 -15.56 15.34
N GLY A 54 -6.06 -16.84 15.23
CA GLY A 54 -6.95 -17.33 14.15
C GLY A 54 -8.30 -16.61 14.14
N GLU A 55 -8.97 -16.51 15.28
CA GLU A 55 -10.26 -15.81 15.40
C GLU A 55 -10.13 -14.31 15.11
N VAL A 56 -9.02 -13.69 15.53
CA VAL A 56 -8.74 -12.29 15.23
C VAL A 56 -8.71 -12.07 13.71
N PHE A 57 -8.01 -12.94 12.97
CA PHE A 57 -8.01 -12.89 11.51
C PHE A 57 -9.40 -13.10 10.92
N GLY A 58 -10.17 -14.06 11.44
CA GLY A 58 -11.56 -14.29 11.04
C GLY A 58 -12.43 -13.05 11.20
N ARG A 59 -12.41 -12.43 12.39
CA ARG A 59 -13.19 -11.21 12.70
C ARG A 59 -12.77 -10.00 11.86
N VAL A 60 -11.49 -9.82 11.57
CA VAL A 60 -11.03 -8.71 10.71
C VAL A 60 -11.35 -9.00 9.24
N SER A 61 -11.30 -10.27 8.80
CA SER A 61 -11.63 -10.67 7.41
C SER A 61 -13.03 -10.22 6.98
N MET A 62 -13.99 -10.25 7.91
CA MET A 62 -15.38 -9.86 7.67
C MET A 62 -15.55 -8.34 7.44
N ARG A 63 -14.59 -7.53 7.89
CA ARG A 63 -14.63 -6.05 7.82
C ARG A 63 -13.79 -5.47 6.69
N VAL A 64 -13.08 -6.30 5.93
CA VAL A 64 -12.18 -5.85 4.85
C VAL A 64 -12.68 -6.25 3.46
N LYS A 65 -12.19 -5.54 2.44
CA LYS A 65 -12.44 -5.81 1.02
C LYS A 65 -11.44 -6.82 0.45
N GLU A 66 -11.70 -7.32 -0.76
CA GLU A 66 -10.74 -8.14 -1.50
C GLU A 66 -9.52 -7.32 -1.97
N PRO A 67 -8.32 -7.92 -2.06
CA PRO A 67 -7.97 -9.33 -1.77
C PRO A 67 -7.70 -9.61 -0.27
N TYR A 68 -7.75 -8.58 0.57
CA TYR A 68 -7.36 -8.68 1.99
C TYR A 68 -8.28 -9.62 2.79
N ARG A 69 -9.57 -9.68 2.41
CA ARG A 69 -10.52 -10.63 3.00
C ARG A 69 -10.08 -12.07 2.77
N THR A 70 -9.79 -12.44 1.53
CA THR A 70 -9.32 -13.79 1.19
C THR A 70 -8.02 -14.12 1.90
N TRP A 71 -7.09 -13.15 1.96
CA TRP A 71 -5.84 -13.30 2.69
C TRP A 71 -6.06 -13.60 4.18
N LEU A 72 -6.89 -12.82 4.88
CA LEU A 72 -7.16 -13.02 6.31
C LEU A 72 -7.94 -14.29 6.61
N ARG A 73 -8.93 -14.66 5.78
CA ARG A 73 -9.62 -15.96 5.92
C ARG A 73 -8.69 -17.15 5.72
N ALA A 74 -7.72 -17.03 4.81
CA ALA A 74 -6.72 -18.06 4.64
C ALA A 74 -5.80 -18.16 5.87
N MET A 75 -5.46 -17.02 6.50
CA MET A 75 -4.69 -17.01 7.75
C MET A 75 -5.45 -17.66 8.90
N GLU A 76 -6.73 -17.32 9.10
CA GLU A 76 -7.61 -17.97 10.08
C GLU A 76 -7.53 -19.49 9.98
N ARG A 77 -7.82 -20.05 8.79
CA ARG A 77 -7.81 -21.50 8.55
C ARG A 77 -6.45 -22.16 8.80
N GLN A 78 -5.36 -21.55 8.32
CA GLN A 78 -4.02 -22.13 8.46
C GLN A 78 -3.53 -22.12 9.91
N VAL A 79 -3.90 -21.08 10.68
CA VAL A 79 -3.55 -20.97 12.11
C VAL A 79 -4.36 -21.97 12.94
N GLU A 80 -5.65 -22.11 12.66
CA GLU A 80 -6.53 -23.08 13.36
C GLU A 80 -6.14 -24.53 13.06
N ALA A 81 -5.74 -24.82 11.82
CA ALA A 81 -5.28 -26.15 11.41
C ALA A 81 -3.93 -26.55 12.05
N ARG A 82 -3.27 -25.66 12.81
CA ARG A 82 -1.95 -25.86 13.43
C ARG A 82 -0.94 -26.43 12.43
N GLU A 83 -0.86 -25.85 11.23
CA GLU A 83 0.10 -26.28 10.23
C GLU A 83 1.51 -26.39 10.84
N GLU A 84 2.21 -27.50 10.58
CA GLU A 84 3.53 -27.81 11.17
C GLU A 84 4.63 -26.80 10.81
N ASN A 85 4.35 -25.89 9.87
CA ASN A 85 5.22 -24.79 9.50
C ASN A 85 4.99 -23.61 10.44
N GLY A 86 5.95 -23.26 11.30
CA GLY A 86 5.80 -22.14 12.25
C GLY A 86 5.22 -20.85 11.65
N PHE A 87 4.46 -20.10 12.47
CA PHE A 87 3.58 -18.99 12.07
C PHE A 87 4.16 -18.02 11.03
N SER A 88 5.42 -17.58 11.20
CA SER A 88 6.07 -16.66 10.26
C SER A 88 6.13 -17.21 8.81
N LYS A 89 6.32 -18.52 8.64
CA LYS A 89 6.32 -19.15 7.31
C LYS A 89 4.93 -19.13 6.67
N ILE A 90 3.89 -19.44 7.45
CA ILE A 90 2.49 -19.37 7.01
C ILE A 90 2.15 -17.94 6.57
N TRP A 91 2.47 -16.97 7.42
CA TRP A 91 2.27 -15.55 7.14
C TRP A 91 2.94 -15.12 5.82
N ASN A 92 4.23 -15.42 5.65
CA ASN A 92 4.97 -15.01 4.47
C ASN A 92 4.43 -15.64 3.19
N ARG A 93 4.13 -16.95 3.21
CA ARG A 93 3.52 -17.65 2.07
C ARG A 93 2.14 -17.09 1.73
N SER A 94 1.34 -16.74 2.74
CA SER A 94 0.02 -16.17 2.52
C SER A 94 0.08 -14.80 1.84
N ILE A 95 1.04 -13.95 2.22
CA ILE A 95 1.27 -12.65 1.58
C ILE A 95 1.64 -12.86 0.11
N ASP A 96 2.59 -13.76 -0.15
CA ASP A 96 3.02 -14.04 -1.52
C ASP A 96 1.90 -14.62 -2.39
N LYS A 97 1.02 -15.44 -1.81
CA LYS A 97 -0.08 -16.05 -2.54
C LYS A 97 -1.23 -15.08 -2.81
N TYR A 98 -1.70 -14.37 -1.78
CA TYR A 98 -2.96 -13.60 -1.85
C TYR A 98 -2.76 -12.11 -2.11
N LEU A 99 -1.59 -11.56 -1.77
CA LEU A 99 -1.30 -10.14 -1.96
C LEU A 99 -0.38 -9.86 -3.16
N CYS A 100 -0.03 -10.87 -3.96
CA CYS A 100 0.78 -10.70 -5.17
C CYS A 100 0.17 -9.71 -6.17
N GLU A 101 -1.16 -9.72 -6.30
CA GLU A 101 -1.89 -8.83 -7.21
C GLU A 101 -1.79 -7.34 -6.83
N LEU A 102 -1.50 -7.03 -5.55
CA LEU A 102 -1.31 -5.66 -5.11
C LEU A 102 -0.04 -5.03 -5.69
N ARG A 103 0.92 -5.84 -6.16
CA ARG A 103 2.23 -5.40 -6.69
C ARG A 103 2.91 -4.40 -5.74
N LEU A 104 3.00 -4.78 -4.47
CA LEU A 104 3.71 -3.98 -3.46
C LEU A 104 5.18 -3.85 -3.86
N LYS A 105 5.76 -2.67 -3.64
CA LYS A 105 7.21 -2.50 -3.74
C LYS A 105 7.90 -3.46 -2.77
N SER A 106 9.09 -3.94 -3.15
CA SER A 106 9.89 -4.90 -2.37
C SER A 106 10.02 -4.49 -0.91
N VAL A 107 10.36 -3.23 -0.64
CA VAL A 107 10.51 -2.67 0.71
C VAL A 107 9.23 -2.87 1.55
N HIS A 108 8.06 -2.57 0.99
CA HIS A 108 6.79 -2.64 1.74
C HIS A 108 6.32 -4.09 1.91
N SER A 109 6.61 -4.95 0.93
CA SER A 109 6.36 -6.40 1.05
C SER A 109 7.23 -7.02 2.15
N ILE A 110 8.53 -6.69 2.19
CA ILE A 110 9.46 -7.15 3.23
C ILE A 110 8.99 -6.69 4.61
N GLN A 111 8.66 -5.40 4.78
CA GLN A 111 8.15 -4.88 6.05
C GLN A 111 6.87 -5.62 6.50
N LEU A 112 5.94 -5.89 5.58
CA LEU A 112 4.72 -6.62 5.91
C LEU A 112 4.99 -8.07 6.29
N LYS A 113 6.00 -8.72 5.70
CA LYS A 113 6.44 -10.06 6.07
C LYS A 113 7.12 -10.11 7.43
N GLU A 114 7.96 -9.11 7.73
CA GLU A 114 8.61 -8.97 9.04
C GLU A 114 7.58 -8.92 10.18
N LEU A 115 6.44 -8.25 9.96
CA LEU A 115 5.33 -8.21 10.93
C LEU A 115 4.90 -9.60 11.41
N GLY A 116 4.84 -10.60 10.52
CA GLY A 116 4.44 -11.96 10.87
C GLY A 116 5.43 -12.67 11.78
N THR A 117 6.72 -12.34 11.69
CA THR A 117 7.73 -12.89 12.61
C THR A 117 7.47 -12.45 14.04
N PHE A 118 7.02 -11.21 14.24
CA PHE A 118 6.72 -10.67 15.56
C PHE A 118 5.38 -11.13 16.10
N LEU A 119 4.35 -11.20 15.25
CA LEU A 119 3.02 -11.72 15.63
C LEU A 119 3.05 -13.19 16.08
N GLY A 120 4.03 -13.97 15.61
CA GLY A 120 4.22 -15.35 16.02
C GLY A 120 4.94 -15.53 17.37
N GLN A 121 5.38 -14.45 18.01
CA GLN A 121 6.04 -14.51 19.31
C GLN A 121 5.00 -14.44 20.45
N LEU A 122 5.21 -15.23 21.51
CA LEU A 122 4.23 -15.49 22.58
C LEU A 122 4.01 -14.33 23.56
N ASP A 123 4.80 -13.26 23.50
CA ASP A 123 4.66 -12.11 24.40
C ASP A 123 3.74 -11.04 23.79
N GLY A 124 2.55 -10.89 24.36
CA GLY A 124 1.54 -9.91 23.93
C GLY A 124 2.05 -8.45 23.96
N ASP A 125 2.79 -8.08 25.01
CA ASP A 125 3.38 -6.74 25.16
C ASP A 125 4.44 -6.44 24.08
N THR A 126 5.26 -7.44 23.76
CA THR A 126 6.30 -7.34 22.71
C THR A 126 5.65 -7.27 21.32
N SER A 127 4.58 -8.02 21.11
CA SER A 127 3.80 -8.02 19.87
C SER A 127 3.14 -6.66 19.61
N SER A 128 2.48 -6.07 20.62
CA SER A 128 1.85 -4.75 20.49
C SER A 128 2.87 -3.63 20.19
N LYS A 129 3.99 -3.59 20.93
CA LYS A 129 5.07 -2.61 20.68
C LYS A 129 5.63 -2.74 19.27
N THR A 130 5.84 -3.96 18.79
CA THR A 130 6.38 -4.17 17.44
C THR A 130 5.38 -3.79 16.36
N MET A 131 4.09 -4.07 16.56
CA MET A 131 3.04 -3.65 15.65
C MET A 131 2.93 -2.13 15.58
N GLN A 132 3.13 -1.43 16.71
CA GLN A 132 3.22 0.02 16.74
C GLN A 132 4.45 0.54 15.96
N LEU A 133 5.61 -0.09 16.11
CA LEU A 133 6.81 0.27 15.35
C LEU A 133 6.61 0.08 13.84
N TYR A 134 5.95 -1.01 13.43
CA TYR A 134 5.58 -1.24 12.04
C TYR A 134 4.65 -0.13 11.53
N LEU A 135 3.61 0.22 12.28
CA LEU A 135 2.67 1.30 11.91
C LEU A 135 3.39 2.64 11.75
N ASN A 136 4.27 3.01 12.68
CA ASN A 136 5.05 4.24 12.60
C ASN A 136 5.96 4.26 11.36
N ARG A 137 6.63 3.13 11.04
CA ARG A 137 7.44 3.01 9.83
C ARG A 137 6.59 3.14 8.56
N LEU A 138 5.42 2.50 8.53
CA LEU A 138 4.51 2.57 7.39
C LEU A 138 3.98 4.01 7.20
N GLU A 139 3.74 4.75 8.28
CA GLU A 139 3.35 6.16 8.20
C GLU A 139 4.45 7.05 7.61
N LEU A 140 5.70 6.84 7.99
CA LEU A 140 6.84 7.54 7.38
C LEU A 140 6.94 7.25 5.87
N GLU A 141 6.73 6.00 5.44
CA GLU A 141 6.72 5.64 4.02
C GLU A 141 5.51 6.23 3.27
N ILE A 142 4.34 6.26 3.91
CA ILE A 142 3.15 6.93 3.38
C ILE A 142 3.43 8.42 3.15
N GLU A 143 4.10 9.09 4.09
CA GLU A 143 4.42 10.50 3.97
C GLU A 143 5.43 10.76 2.86
N LYS A 144 6.49 9.94 2.74
CA LYS A 144 7.43 10.01 1.60
C LYS A 144 6.72 9.85 0.25
N VAL A 145 5.74 8.95 0.16
CA VAL A 145 4.95 8.78 -1.08
C VAL A 145 4.10 10.03 -1.36
N ARG A 146 3.51 10.65 -0.33
CA ARG A 146 2.74 11.90 -0.45
C ARG A 146 3.61 13.08 -0.86
N GLU A 147 4.75 13.28 -0.22
CA GLU A 147 5.72 14.31 -0.58
C GLU A 147 6.22 14.11 -2.02
N GLY A 148 6.51 12.87 -2.40
CA GLY A 148 6.86 12.52 -3.77
C GLY A 148 5.76 12.86 -4.78
N MET A 149 4.48 12.69 -4.43
CA MET A 149 3.36 13.14 -5.27
C MET A 149 3.30 14.67 -5.37
N ALA A 150 3.46 15.38 -4.25
CA ALA A 150 3.42 16.84 -4.24
C ALA A 150 4.54 17.45 -5.08
N ALA A 151 5.77 16.94 -4.92
CA ALA A 151 6.93 17.34 -5.71
C ALA A 151 6.74 17.06 -7.20
N LYS A 152 6.23 15.87 -7.56
CA LYS A 152 5.98 15.50 -8.97
C LYS A 152 4.84 16.30 -9.59
N LYS A 153 3.78 16.60 -8.85
CA LYS A 153 2.69 17.46 -9.31
C LYS A 153 3.19 18.87 -9.61
N ARG A 154 4.06 19.41 -8.74
CA ARG A 154 4.69 20.72 -8.94
C ARG A 154 5.59 20.75 -10.18
N ILE A 155 6.46 19.75 -10.33
CA ILE A 155 7.36 19.61 -11.49
C ILE A 155 6.57 19.41 -12.79
N GLY A 156 5.57 18.53 -12.79
CA GLY A 156 4.73 18.27 -13.96
C GLY A 156 3.97 19.51 -14.42
N ASN A 157 3.47 20.32 -13.48
CA ASN A 157 2.82 21.59 -13.80
C ASN A 157 3.81 22.61 -14.38
N CYS A 158 5.02 22.72 -13.81
CA CYS A 158 6.06 23.61 -14.34
C CYS A 158 6.55 23.18 -15.73
N LEU A 159 6.79 21.89 -15.95
CA LEU A 159 7.20 21.35 -17.26
C LEU A 159 6.09 21.49 -18.31
N GLY A 160 4.83 21.29 -17.94
CA GLY A 160 3.69 21.50 -18.84
C GLY A 160 3.57 22.97 -19.28
N VAL A 161 3.69 23.90 -18.34
CA VAL A 161 3.65 25.35 -18.64
C VAL A 161 4.87 25.78 -19.45
N MET A 162 6.09 25.42 -19.05
CA MET A 162 7.30 25.78 -19.79
C MET A 162 7.36 25.11 -21.17
N GLY A 163 6.96 23.85 -21.30
CA GLY A 163 6.87 23.14 -22.57
C GLY A 163 5.83 23.75 -23.50
N GLY A 164 4.67 24.16 -22.95
CA GLY A 164 3.65 24.90 -23.69
C GLY A 164 4.16 26.24 -24.22
N ILE A 165 4.83 27.03 -23.37
CA ILE A 165 5.42 28.32 -23.76
C ILE A 165 6.51 28.13 -24.82
N PHE A 166 7.42 27.17 -24.62
CA PHE A 166 8.50 26.89 -25.56
C PHE A 166 7.99 26.50 -26.95
N LEU A 167 6.94 25.68 -27.01
CA LEU A 167 6.31 25.31 -28.28
C LEU A 167 5.55 26.44 -28.94
N VAL A 168 4.89 27.31 -28.17
CA VAL A 168 4.27 28.53 -28.72
C VAL A 168 5.34 29.42 -29.37
N VAL A 169 6.50 29.58 -28.74
CA VAL A 169 7.61 30.40 -29.27
C VAL A 169 8.23 29.82 -30.53
N ILE A 170 8.41 28.49 -30.63
CA ILE A 170 8.96 27.83 -31.84
C ILE A 170 8.00 27.91 -33.04
N LEU A 171 6.70 27.96 -32.75
CA LEU A 171 5.66 27.75 -33.74
C LEU A 171 5.07 29.07 -34.28
N ILE A 172 5.42 30.19 -33.67
CA ILE A 172 5.33 31.54 -34.25
C ILE A 172 6.38 31.62 -35.36
#